data_AF-A0A554IBM6-F1
#
_entry.id   AF-A0A554IBM6-F1
#
_cell.length_a   1.000
_cell.length_b   1.000
_cell.length_c   1.000
_cell.angle_alpha   90.00
_cell.angle_beta   90.00
_cell.angle_gamma   90.00
#
_symmetry.space_group_name_H-M   'P 1'
#
loop_
_entity.id
_entity.type
_entity.pdbx_description
1 polymer ?
#
loop_
_entity_poly.entity_id
_entity_poly.type
_entity_poly.pdbx_seq_one_letter_code
_entity_poly.pdbx_strand_id
1 'polypeptide(L)'
;MVVRKIPTLAKLSPPTQNAPAISWREKFRFHLREIKYSTYRPLILSWLEKVLRKLRLLILKTDNLFINWIKFARSKSEVWTIRSRAWMEHRRLKKKAKAQVLEKLDKVELSQTLEKIKLEAAAEEDEALKEKIKNLNGDGIGRAVLPQTTNEDKKEFLPVYGVKSAPETAQAVQTPEIAPAEPEEKKYIDLIAQNPKDTAAYRALGFIYLKQKNYSDARACFRQVLKIEPDDTGIKIKLDEIKGLKNKKPR
;
A
#
# COMPACT_ATOMS: atom_id res chain seq x y z
N MET A 1 10.91 -14.85 108.66
CA MET A 1 10.87 -13.40 108.36
C MET A 1 11.94 -13.08 107.33
N VAL A 2 11.57 -12.73 106.08
CA VAL A 2 12.38 -11.84 105.23
C VAL A 2 11.40 -11.00 104.41
N VAL A 3 11.54 -9.68 104.52
CA VAL A 3 10.63 -8.66 104.00
C VAL A 3 11.31 -7.97 102.81
N ARG A 4 10.58 -7.94 101.68
CA ARG A 4 10.57 -6.95 100.58
C ARG A 4 11.86 -6.72 99.76
N LYS A 5 11.68 -6.58 98.45
CA LYS A 5 11.66 -5.29 97.72
C LYS A 5 11.50 -5.54 96.22
N ILE A 6 10.43 -5.05 95.63
CA ILE A 6 10.28 -4.88 94.18
C ILE A 6 10.92 -3.53 93.83
N PRO A 7 11.93 -3.45 92.95
CA PRO A 7 12.43 -2.17 92.46
C PRO A 7 12.19 -2.01 90.95
N THR A 8 11.30 -1.06 90.65
CA THR A 8 11.46 -0.01 89.62
C THR A 8 11.51 -0.41 88.14
N LEU A 9 10.34 -0.40 87.49
CA LEU A 9 10.15 -0.04 86.06
C LEU A 9 10.44 1.46 85.82
N ALA A 10 11.60 1.96 86.29
CA ALA A 10 11.97 3.38 86.25
C ALA A 10 13.35 3.61 85.61
N LYS A 11 13.61 2.93 84.48
CA LYS A 11 14.78 3.20 83.61
C LYS A 11 14.45 3.16 82.11
N LEU A 12 13.21 3.47 81.73
CA LEU A 12 12.96 4.01 80.39
C LEU A 12 13.14 5.52 80.49
N SER A 13 14.30 5.99 80.06
CA SER A 13 14.56 7.41 79.83
C SER A 13 13.42 7.99 78.98
N PRO A 14 12.87 9.18 79.27
CA PRO A 14 11.89 9.80 78.39
C PRO A 14 12.52 9.98 76.99
N PRO A 15 11.74 9.91 75.90
CA PRO A 15 12.29 10.19 74.58
C PRO A 15 12.88 11.59 74.66
N THR A 16 14.18 11.71 74.43
CA THR A 16 14.84 13.00 74.24
C THR A 16 14.14 13.67 73.05
N GLN A 17 13.13 14.47 73.35
CA GLN A 17 12.63 15.49 72.45
C GLN A 17 13.82 16.38 72.13
N ASN A 18 14.06 16.54 70.82
CA ASN A 18 14.98 17.50 70.24
C ASN A 18 16.46 17.08 70.15
N ALA A 19 16.75 15.84 69.72
CA ALA A 19 17.89 15.68 68.82
C ALA A 19 17.49 16.28 67.46
N PRO A 20 18.22 17.24 66.86
CA PRO A 20 17.88 17.69 65.51
C PRO A 20 17.85 16.44 64.63
N ALA A 21 16.80 16.29 63.81
CA ALA A 21 16.70 15.18 62.87
C ALA A 21 17.88 15.31 61.90
N ILE A 22 19.03 14.72 62.27
CA ILE A 22 20.24 14.70 61.47
C ILE A 22 19.79 14.17 60.14
N SER A 23 19.79 15.07 59.14
CA SER A 23 19.25 14.80 57.82
C SER A 23 19.85 13.49 57.36
N TRP A 24 19.07 12.59 56.77
CA TRP A 24 19.60 11.31 56.30
C TRP A 24 20.87 11.50 55.45
N ARG A 25 21.00 12.65 54.76
CA ARG A 25 22.19 13.11 54.04
C ARG A 25 23.44 13.32 54.91
N GLU A 26 23.30 13.81 56.14
CA GLU A 26 24.39 14.01 57.10
C GLU A 26 24.84 12.68 57.72
N LYS A 27 23.90 11.83 58.15
CA LYS A 27 24.21 10.45 58.60
C LYS A 27 24.92 9.66 57.49
N PHE A 28 24.45 9.83 56.26
CA PHE A 28 25.04 9.22 55.07
C PHE A 28 26.44 9.79 54.79
N ARG A 29 26.67 11.11 54.91
CA ARG A 29 28.01 11.69 54.79
C ARG A 29 28.99 11.17 55.84
N PHE A 30 28.56 10.98 57.09
CA PHE A 30 29.42 10.41 58.14
C PHE A 30 29.76 8.94 57.84
N HIS A 31 28.77 8.13 57.43
CA HIS A 31 29.01 6.74 57.02
C HIS A 31 29.91 6.65 55.78
N LEU A 32 29.79 7.57 54.81
CA LEU A 32 30.70 7.63 53.67
C LEU A 32 32.12 8.05 54.05
N ARG A 33 32.31 8.85 55.11
CA ARG A 33 33.62 9.33 55.55
C ARG A 33 34.44 8.25 56.27
N GLU A 34 33.78 7.25 56.87
CA GLU A 34 34.43 6.09 57.50
C GLU A 34 34.81 4.97 56.51
N ILE A 35 34.22 4.97 55.31
CA ILE A 35 34.64 4.07 54.23
C ILE A 35 36.03 4.51 53.78
N LYS A 36 37.07 3.83 54.27
CA LYS A 36 38.48 4.07 53.89
C LYS A 36 38.63 4.02 52.37
N TYR A 37 38.58 5.20 51.74
CA TYR A 37 38.48 5.39 50.30
C TYR A 37 39.68 4.79 49.53
N SER A 38 40.83 4.62 50.20
CA SER A 38 42.02 3.98 49.64
C SER A 38 41.83 2.50 49.32
N THR A 39 41.15 1.74 50.19
CA THR A 39 41.04 0.27 50.08
C THR A 39 39.98 -0.15 49.06
N TYR A 40 38.92 0.64 48.89
CA TYR A 40 37.81 0.32 47.99
C TYR A 40 37.97 0.88 46.57
N ARG A 41 38.86 1.86 46.35
CA ARG A 41 39.19 2.42 45.01
C ARG A 41 39.42 1.33 43.94
N PRO A 42 40.31 0.34 44.13
CA PRO A 42 40.55 -0.67 43.11
C PRO A 42 39.35 -1.60 42.89
N LEU A 43 38.60 -1.93 43.95
CA LEU A 43 37.39 -2.75 43.86
C LEU A 43 36.29 -2.05 43.05
N ILE A 44 36.07 -0.76 43.34
CA ILE A 44 35.06 0.07 42.66
C ILE A 44 35.45 0.26 41.20
N LEU A 45 36.73 0.49 40.89
CA LEU A 45 37.22 0.60 39.50
C LEU A 45 37.03 -0.71 38.72
N SER A 46 37.34 -1.86 39.32
CA SER A 46 37.12 -3.16 38.68
C SER A 46 35.64 -3.48 38.47
N TRP A 47 34.80 -3.17 39.46
CA TRP A 47 33.35 -3.32 39.33
C TRP A 47 32.78 -2.40 38.25
N LEU A 48 33.18 -1.13 38.24
CA LEU A 48 32.78 -0.15 37.23
C LEU A 48 33.20 -0.57 35.83
N GLU A 49 34.41 -1.11 35.66
CA GLU A 49 34.88 -1.66 34.39
C GLU A 49 33.98 -2.79 33.89
N LYS A 50 33.61 -3.75 34.75
CA LYS A 50 32.70 -4.84 34.40
C LYS A 50 31.30 -4.33 34.04
N VAL A 51 30.82 -3.32 34.76
CA VAL A 51 29.53 -2.65 34.47
C VAL A 51 29.59 -1.96 33.12
N LEU A 52 30.64 -1.19 32.83
CA LEU A 52 30.84 -0.51 31.54
C LEU A 52 30.91 -1.51 30.38
N ARG A 53 31.58 -2.66 30.56
CA ARG A 53 31.61 -3.74 29.56
C ARG A 53 30.21 -4.31 29.30
N LYS A 54 29.41 -4.53 30.34
CA LYS A 54 28.02 -4.98 30.20
C LYS A 54 27.14 -3.91 29.54
N LEU A 55 27.31 -2.65 29.92
CA LEU A 55 26.59 -1.52 29.33
C LEU A 55 26.89 -1.41 27.83
N ARG A 56 28.17 -1.54 27.44
CA ARG A 56 28.59 -1.58 26.03
C ARG A 56 27.88 -2.68 25.25
N LEU A 57 27.78 -3.88 25.81
CA LEU A 57 27.08 -5.00 25.17
C LEU A 57 25.57 -4.78 25.09
N LEU A 58 24.97 -4.15 26.11
CA LEU A 58 23.56 -3.75 26.08
C LEU A 58 23.31 -2.72 24.98
N ILE A 59 24.16 -1.71 24.86
CA ILE A 59 24.09 -0.70 23.80
C ILE A 59 24.18 -1.35 22.41
N LEU A 60 25.10 -2.32 22.23
CA LEU A 60 25.20 -3.06 20.96
C LEU A 60 23.93 -3.87 20.66
N LYS A 61 23.32 -4.49 21.67
CA LYS A 61 22.06 -5.22 21.51
C LYS A 61 20.91 -4.28 21.15
N THR A 62 20.84 -3.11 21.79
CA THR A 62 19.82 -2.10 21.50
C THR A 62 19.99 -1.53 20.10
N ASP A 63 21.22 -1.29 19.62
CA ASP A 63 21.47 -0.89 18.23
C ASP A 63 20.94 -1.93 17.24
N ASN A 64 21.18 -3.21 17.53
CA ASN A 64 20.70 -4.29 16.66
C ASN A 64 19.16 -4.39 16.65
N LEU A 65 18.51 -4.14 17.80
CA LEU A 65 17.06 -3.99 17.91
C LEU A 65 16.55 -2.78 17.11
N PHE A 66 17.20 -1.62 17.22
CA PHE A 66 16.83 -0.42 16.47
C PHE A 66 16.96 -0.61 14.96
N ILE A 67 18.00 -1.29 14.48
CA ILE A 67 18.16 -1.62 13.05
C ILE A 67 16.98 -2.44 12.55
N ASN A 68 16.51 -3.42 13.33
CA ASN A 68 15.35 -4.22 12.97
C ASN A 68 14.05 -3.40 12.99
N TRP A 69 13.86 -2.53 13.99
CA TRP A 69 12.70 -1.64 14.05
C TRP A 69 12.67 -0.64 12.90
N ILE A 70 13.82 -0.07 12.51
CA ILE A 70 13.92 0.84 11.36
C ILE A 70 13.55 0.10 10.06
N LYS A 71 14.04 -1.13 9.87
CA LYS A 71 13.66 -1.96 8.70
C LYS A 71 12.15 -2.21 8.68
N PHE A 72 11.57 -2.57 9.81
CA PHE A 72 10.14 -2.80 9.94
C PHE A 72 9.33 -1.53 9.65
N ALA A 73 9.70 -0.40 10.24
CA ALA A 73 9.04 0.89 10.02
C ALA A 73 9.10 1.31 8.55
N ARG A 74 10.26 1.17 7.89
CA ARG A 74 10.42 1.46 6.46
C ARG A 74 9.51 0.56 5.61
N SER A 75 9.50 -0.74 5.86
CA SER A 75 8.62 -1.68 5.14
C SER A 75 7.13 -1.35 5.33
N LYS A 76 6.71 -0.96 6.53
CA LYS A 76 5.34 -0.52 6.79
C LYS A 76 5.00 0.81 6.11
N SER A 77 5.94 1.76 6.06
CA SER A 77 5.73 3.05 5.40
C SER A 77 5.52 2.90 3.89
N GLU A 78 6.27 2.01 3.24
CA GLU A 78 6.11 1.68 1.82
C GLU A 78 4.73 1.05 1.58
N VAL A 79 4.32 0.10 2.40
CA VAL A 79 2.97 -0.50 2.30
C VAL A 79 1.87 0.54 2.54
N TRP A 80 2.04 1.42 3.52
CA TRP A 80 1.05 2.44 3.85
C TRP A 80 0.92 3.50 2.75
N THR A 81 2.03 3.91 2.14
CA THR A 81 2.02 4.83 0.98
C THR A 81 1.35 4.20 -0.24
N ILE A 82 1.61 2.93 -0.53
CA ILE A 82 0.93 2.19 -1.61
C ILE A 82 -0.57 2.09 -1.31
N ARG A 83 -0.95 1.70 -0.09
CA ARG A 83 -2.36 1.57 0.31
C ARG A 83 -3.10 2.91 0.28
N SER A 84 -2.44 3.99 0.71
CA SER A 84 -2.98 5.35 0.66
C SER A 84 -3.21 5.80 -0.78
N ARG A 85 -2.22 5.58 -1.67
CA ARG A 85 -2.37 5.86 -3.11
C ARG A 85 -3.52 5.06 -3.74
N ALA A 86 -3.59 3.75 -3.48
CA ALA A 86 -4.66 2.89 -3.99
C ALA A 86 -6.04 3.35 -3.50
N TRP A 87 -6.15 3.74 -2.22
CA TRP A 87 -7.38 4.28 -1.66
C TRP A 87 -7.80 5.60 -2.31
N MET A 88 -6.85 6.49 -2.57
CA MET A 88 -7.10 7.76 -3.26
C MET A 88 -7.55 7.57 -4.71
N GLU A 89 -6.91 6.67 -5.44
CA GLU A 89 -7.29 6.34 -6.82
C GLU A 89 -8.70 5.74 -6.89
N HIS A 90 -9.02 4.80 -5.99
CA HIS A 90 -10.37 4.24 -5.92
C HIS A 90 -11.44 5.31 -5.67
N ARG A 91 -11.15 6.31 -4.82
CA ARG A 91 -12.06 7.44 -4.57
C ARG A 91 -12.21 8.34 -5.79
N ARG A 92 -11.14 8.56 -6.56
CA ARG A 92 -11.18 9.30 -7.84
C ARG A 92 -12.01 8.56 -8.88
N LEU A 93 -11.80 7.26 -9.04
CA LEU A 93 -12.57 6.42 -9.97
C LEU A 93 -14.07 6.45 -9.64
N LYS A 94 -14.44 6.35 -8.36
CA LYS A 94 -15.85 6.49 -7.93
C LYS A 94 -16.45 7.85 -8.30
N LYS A 95 -15.70 8.95 -8.12
CA LYS A 95 -16.15 10.29 -8.54
C LYS A 95 -16.32 10.39 -10.05
N LYS A 96 -15.35 9.88 -10.83
CA LYS A 96 -15.43 9.87 -12.30
C LYS A 96 -16.60 9.04 -12.81
N ALA A 97 -16.80 7.84 -12.25
CA ALA A 97 -17.93 6.97 -12.60
C ALA A 97 -19.27 7.66 -12.29
N LYS A 98 -19.40 8.31 -11.12
CA LYS A 98 -20.59 9.08 -10.76
C LYS A 98 -20.84 10.23 -11.75
N ALA A 99 -19.80 10.96 -12.15
CA ALA A 99 -19.92 12.04 -13.13
C ALA A 99 -20.34 11.53 -14.52
N GLN A 100 -19.77 10.41 -14.98
CA GLN A 100 -20.18 9.77 -16.25
C GLN A 100 -21.64 9.31 -16.24
N VAL A 101 -22.13 8.82 -15.09
CA VAL A 101 -23.55 8.46 -14.95
C VAL A 101 -24.43 9.70 -15.07
N LEU A 102 -24.09 10.79 -14.38
CA LEU A 102 -24.81 12.07 -14.49
C LEU A 102 -24.85 12.60 -15.93
N GLU A 103 -23.71 12.62 -16.62
CA GLU A 103 -23.63 13.07 -18.02
C GLU A 103 -24.51 12.20 -18.95
N LYS A 104 -24.57 10.89 -18.70
CA LYS A 104 -25.46 9.99 -19.45
C LYS A 104 -26.93 10.28 -19.18
N LEU A 105 -27.32 10.58 -17.93
CA LEU A 105 -28.69 10.99 -17.61
C LEU A 105 -29.05 12.29 -18.32
N ASP A 106 -28.20 13.32 -18.25
CA ASP A 106 -28.43 14.61 -18.90
C ASP A 106 -28.62 14.46 -20.42
N LYS A 107 -27.80 13.61 -21.07
CA LYS A 107 -27.94 13.31 -22.51
C LYS A 107 -29.25 12.61 -22.85
N VAL A 108 -29.71 11.69 -21.99
CA VAL A 108 -30.99 11.00 -22.18
C VAL A 108 -32.15 11.98 -22.06
N GLU A 109 -32.14 12.86 -21.05
CA GLU A 109 -33.16 13.90 -20.88
C GLU A 109 -33.19 14.88 -22.07
N LEU A 110 -32.03 15.29 -22.57
CA LEU A 110 -31.91 16.10 -23.79
C LEU A 110 -32.48 15.40 -25.03
N SER A 111 -32.23 14.09 -25.18
CA SER A 111 -32.79 13.34 -26.30
C SER A 111 -34.31 13.24 -26.25
N GLN A 112 -34.89 13.07 -25.06
CA GLN A 112 -36.34 13.00 -24.87
C GLN A 112 -37.02 14.35 -25.10
N THR A 113 -36.39 15.46 -24.67
CA THR A 113 -36.93 16.80 -24.93
C THR A 113 -36.86 17.16 -26.41
N LEU A 114 -35.76 16.82 -27.09
CA LEU A 114 -35.65 16.98 -28.54
C LEU A 114 -36.67 16.14 -29.31
N GLU A 115 -36.96 14.90 -28.90
CA GLU A 115 -38.03 14.11 -29.50
C GLU A 115 -39.41 14.75 -29.30
N LYS A 116 -39.71 15.26 -28.11
CA LYS A 116 -40.98 15.98 -27.83
C LYS A 116 -41.13 17.22 -28.70
N ILE A 117 -40.10 18.06 -28.78
CA ILE A 117 -40.11 19.27 -29.62
C ILE A 117 -40.30 18.90 -31.10
N LYS A 118 -39.66 17.84 -31.59
CA LYS A 118 -39.85 17.35 -32.96
C LYS A 118 -41.28 16.87 -33.21
N LEU A 119 -41.87 16.16 -32.25
CA LEU A 119 -43.26 15.68 -32.35
C LEU A 119 -44.26 16.85 -32.32
N GLU A 120 -44.02 17.86 -31.48
CA GLU A 120 -44.82 19.09 -31.42
C GLU A 120 -44.71 19.87 -32.73
N ALA A 121 -43.49 20.09 -33.24
CA ALA A 121 -43.27 20.77 -34.52
C ALA A 121 -43.90 20.02 -35.71
N ALA A 122 -43.80 18.68 -35.75
CA ALA A 122 -44.45 17.89 -36.78
C ALA A 122 -45.99 17.96 -36.71
N ALA A 123 -46.55 18.03 -35.50
CA ALA A 123 -47.99 18.21 -35.31
C ALA A 123 -48.47 19.59 -35.77
N GLU A 124 -47.69 20.64 -35.49
CA GLU A 124 -47.95 22.01 -35.98
C GLU A 124 -47.85 22.10 -37.51
N GLU A 125 -46.86 21.45 -38.13
CA GLU A 125 -46.70 21.37 -39.58
C GLU A 125 -47.88 20.64 -40.25
N ASP A 126 -48.30 19.51 -39.69
CA ASP A 126 -49.47 18.75 -40.17
C ASP A 126 -50.78 19.55 -40.01
N GLU A 127 -50.92 20.32 -38.93
CA GLU A 127 -52.08 21.17 -38.69
C GLU A 127 -52.10 22.38 -39.64
N ALA A 128 -50.95 23.00 -39.88
CA ALA A 128 -50.76 24.07 -40.87
C ALA A 128 -51.03 23.58 -42.30
N LEU A 129 -50.64 22.35 -42.64
CA LEU A 129 -50.96 21.72 -43.93
C LEU A 129 -52.46 21.47 -44.07
N LYS A 130 -53.15 21.01 -43.02
CA LYS A 130 -54.61 20.82 -43.03
C LYS A 130 -55.37 22.14 -43.18
N GLU A 131 -54.94 23.19 -42.48
CA GLU A 131 -55.46 24.57 -42.64
C GLU A 131 -55.29 25.07 -44.08
N LYS A 132 -54.11 24.87 -44.65
CA LYS A 132 -53.80 25.30 -46.03
C LYS A 132 -54.61 24.53 -47.08
N ILE A 133 -54.79 23.22 -46.90
CA ILE A 133 -55.64 22.38 -47.76
C ILE A 133 -57.12 22.77 -47.64
N LYS A 134 -57.60 23.10 -46.44
CA LYS A 134 -58.98 23.57 -46.21
C LYS A 134 -59.28 24.89 -46.93
N ASN A 135 -58.32 25.82 -46.92
CA ASN A 135 -58.45 27.10 -47.61
C ASN A 135 -58.34 26.96 -49.13
N LEU A 136 -57.61 25.95 -49.63
CA LEU A 136 -57.51 25.65 -51.07
C LEU A 136 -58.74 24.93 -51.63
N ASN A 137 -59.50 24.19 -50.82
CA ASN A 137 -60.75 23.55 -51.24
C ASN A 137 -61.95 24.51 -51.33
N GLY A 138 -61.75 25.82 -51.11
CA GLY A 138 -62.77 26.87 -51.22
C GLY A 138 -62.97 27.42 -52.64
N ASP A 139 -62.01 27.27 -53.55
CA ASP A 139 -62.12 27.76 -54.93
C ASP A 139 -61.75 26.65 -55.92
N GLY A 140 -62.72 26.33 -56.78
CA GLY A 140 -62.57 25.28 -57.78
C GLY A 140 -61.53 25.59 -58.85
N ILE A 141 -60.99 24.52 -59.46
CA ILE A 141 -60.65 24.29 -60.89
C ILE A 141 -59.39 23.39 -61.02
N GLY A 142 -59.58 22.22 -61.66
CA GLY A 142 -58.78 21.81 -62.84
C GLY A 142 -57.43 21.08 -62.71
N ARG A 143 -57.36 19.93 -63.41
CA ARG A 143 -56.21 19.06 -63.78
C ARG A 143 -54.90 19.74 -64.25
N ALA A 144 -53.74 19.12 -63.96
CA ALA A 144 -52.59 18.88 -64.87
C ALA A 144 -51.56 17.92 -64.19
N VAL A 145 -51.34 16.68 -64.66
CA VAL A 145 -50.26 16.13 -65.54
C VAL A 145 -48.81 16.23 -64.99
N LEU A 146 -48.15 15.05 -64.94
CA LEU A 146 -46.81 14.70 -64.39
C LEU A 146 -45.58 15.29 -65.13
N PRO A 147 -44.34 15.09 -64.61
CA PRO A 147 -43.55 13.94 -65.09
C PRO A 147 -42.79 13.16 -64.01
N GLN A 148 -42.49 11.91 -64.36
CA GLN A 148 -41.79 10.90 -63.57
C GLN A 148 -40.26 11.07 -63.57
N THR A 149 -39.56 10.55 -62.55
CA THR A 149 -38.27 9.85 -62.71
C THR A 149 -38.12 8.71 -61.67
N THR A 150 -38.19 7.48 -62.16
CA THR A 150 -37.29 6.33 -61.89
C THR A 150 -37.08 5.83 -60.45
N ASN A 151 -37.88 4.82 -60.10
CA ASN A 151 -37.52 3.42 -59.79
C ASN A 151 -36.19 3.08 -59.11
N GLU A 152 -36.36 2.27 -58.04
CA GLU A 152 -35.63 1.03 -57.70
C GLU A 152 -34.17 1.20 -57.19
N ASP A 153 -33.71 0.62 -56.09
CA ASP A 153 -34.00 -0.68 -55.49
C ASP A 153 -33.61 -0.76 -53.99
N LYS A 154 -34.48 -1.40 -53.21
CA LYS A 154 -34.25 -2.47 -52.22
C LYS A 154 -32.98 -2.51 -51.35
N LYS A 155 -33.30 -2.61 -50.04
CA LYS A 155 -32.79 -3.55 -49.02
C LYS A 155 -31.40 -3.30 -48.44
N GLU A 156 -31.37 -3.00 -47.14
CA GLU A 156 -30.86 -3.98 -46.17
C GLU A 156 -31.37 -3.66 -44.75
N PHE A 157 -32.08 -4.64 -44.20
CA PHE A 157 -32.42 -4.77 -42.78
C PHE A 157 -31.69 -6.03 -42.33
N LEU A 158 -31.00 -5.99 -41.18
CA LEU A 158 -31.15 -6.96 -40.08
C LEU A 158 -30.21 -6.60 -38.89
N PRO A 159 -30.57 -7.03 -37.68
CA PRO A 159 -30.19 -6.46 -36.39
C PRO A 159 -29.07 -7.26 -35.71
N VAL A 160 -28.46 -6.67 -34.67
CA VAL A 160 -27.62 -7.45 -33.73
C VAL A 160 -28.23 -7.38 -32.33
N TYR A 161 -29.01 -8.42 -32.02
CA TYR A 161 -29.28 -8.87 -30.65
C TYR A 161 -28.01 -9.49 -30.05
N GLY A 162 -27.89 -9.44 -28.72
CA GLY A 162 -27.28 -10.58 -28.02
C GLY A 162 -26.42 -10.24 -26.80
N VAL A 163 -27.09 -9.88 -25.71
CA VAL A 163 -26.58 -10.13 -24.36
C VAL A 163 -26.29 -11.63 -24.19
N LYS A 164 -25.08 -11.98 -23.74
CA LYS A 164 -24.77 -13.18 -22.92
C LYS A 164 -23.70 -12.75 -21.92
N SER A 165 -24.10 -12.36 -20.71
CA SER A 165 -24.12 -13.23 -19.51
C SER A 165 -22.73 -13.78 -19.16
N ALA A 166 -22.20 -13.26 -18.05
CA ALA A 166 -21.07 -13.79 -17.31
C ALA A 166 -21.21 -15.30 -17.01
N PRO A 167 -20.10 -15.95 -16.65
CA PRO A 167 -20.01 -16.26 -15.23
C PRO A 167 -18.71 -15.77 -14.59
N GLU A 168 -18.84 -15.56 -13.29
CA GLU A 168 -17.84 -15.09 -12.34
C GLU A 168 -16.65 -16.06 -12.18
N THR A 169 -15.61 -15.53 -11.53
CA THR A 169 -14.53 -16.22 -10.81
C THR A 169 -13.26 -16.63 -11.57
N ALA A 170 -12.38 -15.66 -11.76
CA ALA A 170 -10.94 -15.87 -11.56
C ALA A 170 -10.31 -14.52 -11.19
N GLN A 171 -9.88 -14.37 -9.94
CA GLN A 171 -9.19 -13.16 -9.47
C GLN A 171 -7.81 -13.07 -10.12
N ALA A 172 -7.74 -12.29 -11.19
CA ALA A 172 -6.56 -11.60 -11.69
C ALA A 172 -6.90 -10.11 -11.65
N VAL A 173 -6.06 -9.14 -11.30
CA VAL A 173 -4.64 -9.02 -10.99
C VAL A 173 -4.50 -7.54 -10.54
N GLN A 174 -3.65 -7.23 -9.56
CA GLN A 174 -2.99 -5.91 -9.52
C GLN A 174 -1.48 -6.15 -9.35
N THR A 175 -0.85 -6.65 -10.41
CA THR A 175 0.57 -6.40 -10.66
C THR A 175 0.70 -4.93 -11.08
N PRO A 176 1.66 -4.19 -10.51
CA PRO A 176 1.94 -2.84 -10.97
C PRO A 176 2.56 -2.93 -12.36
N GLU A 177 1.84 -2.44 -13.37
CA GLU A 177 2.31 -1.99 -14.68
C GLU A 177 3.73 -2.47 -15.06
N ILE A 178 3.83 -3.73 -15.46
CA ILE A 178 5.04 -4.31 -16.03
C ILE A 178 4.87 -4.18 -17.54
N ALA A 179 5.94 -3.73 -18.21
CA ALA A 179 6.14 -3.89 -19.64
C ALA A 179 5.66 -5.28 -20.10
N PRO A 180 5.14 -5.45 -21.33
CA PRO A 180 4.53 -6.71 -21.76
C PRO A 180 5.47 -7.86 -21.43
N ALA A 181 5.04 -8.73 -20.50
CA ALA A 181 5.81 -9.90 -20.10
C ALA A 181 6.08 -10.71 -21.35
N GLU A 182 7.35 -10.74 -21.76
CA GLU A 182 7.82 -11.49 -22.92
C GLU A 182 7.33 -12.95 -22.78
N PRO A 183 7.00 -13.64 -23.87
CA PRO A 183 6.49 -15.01 -23.82
C PRO A 183 7.44 -15.96 -23.06
N GLU A 184 8.73 -15.64 -23.03
CA GLU A 184 9.75 -16.39 -22.31
C GLU A 184 9.62 -16.29 -20.77
N GLU A 185 9.23 -15.14 -20.22
CA GLU A 185 9.07 -14.98 -18.76
C GLU A 185 7.96 -15.85 -18.22
N LYS A 186 6.81 -15.85 -18.91
CA LYS A 186 5.63 -16.64 -18.54
C LYS A 186 5.98 -18.12 -18.46
N LYS A 187 6.74 -18.62 -19.45
CA LYS A 187 7.20 -20.00 -19.48
C LYS A 187 7.97 -20.40 -18.22
N TYR A 188 8.92 -19.56 -17.77
CA TYR A 188 9.68 -19.86 -16.55
C TYR A 188 8.86 -19.68 -15.28
N ILE A 189 7.90 -18.76 -15.26
CA ILE A 189 6.97 -18.60 -14.14
C ILE A 189 6.10 -19.85 -13.98
N ASP A 190 5.56 -20.39 -15.08
CA ASP A 190 4.77 -21.62 -15.05
C ASP A 190 5.60 -22.83 -14.61
N LEU A 191 6.86 -22.93 -15.07
CA LEU A 191 7.79 -23.97 -14.62
C LEU A 191 8.09 -23.88 -13.12
N ILE A 192 8.27 -22.66 -12.58
CA ILE A 192 8.44 -22.44 -11.14
C ILE A 192 7.17 -22.78 -10.37
N ALA A 193 5.99 -22.50 -10.93
CA ALA A 193 4.71 -22.84 -10.32
C ALA A 193 4.52 -24.36 -10.23
N GLN A 194 4.96 -25.10 -11.25
CA GLN A 194 4.95 -26.57 -11.24
C GLN A 194 6.03 -27.13 -10.31
N ASN A 195 7.24 -26.57 -10.34
CA ASN A 195 8.40 -27.01 -9.56
C ASN A 195 9.07 -25.84 -8.82
N PRO A 196 8.64 -25.53 -7.58
CA PRO A 196 9.18 -24.40 -6.82
C PRO A 196 10.64 -24.55 -6.35
N LYS A 197 11.27 -25.70 -6.62
CA LYS A 197 12.67 -25.97 -6.30
C LYS A 197 13.57 -25.99 -7.53
N ASP A 198 13.03 -25.69 -8.71
CA ASP A 198 13.81 -25.67 -9.95
C ASP A 198 14.73 -24.45 -9.99
N THR A 199 16.01 -24.67 -9.69
CA THR A 199 17.05 -23.64 -9.70
C THR A 199 17.33 -23.12 -11.11
N ALA A 200 17.18 -23.96 -12.13
CA ALA A 200 17.43 -23.57 -13.52
C ALA A 200 16.38 -22.54 -13.99
N ALA A 201 15.11 -22.74 -13.65
CA ALA A 201 14.04 -21.80 -13.96
C ALA A 201 14.24 -20.44 -13.24
N TYR A 202 14.64 -20.46 -11.96
CA TYR A 202 14.97 -19.22 -11.24
C TYR A 202 16.21 -18.51 -11.81
N ARG A 203 17.24 -19.24 -12.26
CA ARG A 203 18.40 -18.64 -12.93
C ARG A 203 18.00 -17.98 -14.24
N ALA A 204 17.27 -18.68 -15.10
CA ALA A 204 16.82 -18.18 -16.39
C ALA A 204 15.97 -16.91 -16.25
N LEU A 205 15.00 -16.93 -15.33
CA LEU A 205 14.17 -15.76 -15.02
C LEU A 205 14.99 -14.58 -14.51
N GLY A 206 15.98 -14.84 -13.63
CA GLY A 206 16.90 -13.81 -13.14
C GLY A 206 17.75 -13.17 -14.26
N PHE A 207 18.16 -13.93 -15.26
CA PHE A 207 18.87 -13.41 -16.43
C PHE A 207 17.97 -12.59 -17.36
N ILE A 208 16.71 -12.98 -17.53
CA ILE A 208 15.75 -12.18 -18.30
C ILE A 208 15.54 -10.82 -17.63
N TYR A 209 15.34 -10.79 -16.30
CA TYR A 209 15.23 -9.53 -15.57
C TYR A 209 16.50 -8.69 -15.60
N LEU A 210 17.69 -9.30 -15.65
CA LEU A 210 18.94 -8.57 -15.89
C LEU A 210 18.95 -7.88 -17.26
N LYS A 211 18.52 -8.57 -18.32
CA LYS A 211 18.44 -7.99 -19.68
C LYS A 211 17.46 -6.82 -19.73
N GLN A 212 16.35 -6.92 -18.99
CA GLN A 212 15.36 -5.85 -18.87
C GLN A 212 15.78 -4.71 -17.94
N LYS A 213 17.00 -4.76 -17.38
CA LYS A 213 17.51 -3.80 -16.38
C LYS A 213 16.65 -3.74 -15.10
N ASN A 214 15.80 -4.73 -14.88
CA ASN A 214 15.03 -4.88 -13.64
C ASN A 214 15.87 -5.59 -12.58
N TYR A 215 16.83 -4.85 -12.04
CA TYR A 215 17.80 -5.35 -11.06
C TYR A 215 17.16 -5.80 -9.73
N SER A 216 16.00 -5.27 -9.37
CA SER A 216 15.24 -5.66 -8.17
C SER A 216 14.78 -7.11 -8.26
N ASP A 217 14.11 -7.45 -9.36
CA ASP A 217 13.49 -8.77 -9.52
C ASP A 217 14.53 -9.83 -9.87
N ALA A 218 15.53 -9.45 -10.68
CA ALA A 218 16.71 -10.30 -10.92
C ALA A 218 17.39 -10.73 -9.62
N ARG A 219 17.58 -9.79 -8.69
CA ARG A 219 18.16 -10.07 -7.38
C ARG A 219 17.28 -11.00 -6.54
N ALA A 220 15.95 -10.86 -6.63
CA ALA A 220 15.03 -11.74 -5.91
C ALA A 220 15.13 -13.18 -6.42
N CYS A 221 15.14 -13.38 -7.75
CA CYS A 221 15.31 -14.69 -8.39
C CYS A 221 16.63 -15.35 -8.00
N PHE A 222 17.76 -14.64 -8.13
CA PHE A 222 19.08 -15.15 -7.76
C PHE A 222 19.23 -15.47 -6.27
N ARG A 223 18.51 -14.76 -5.39
CA ARG A 223 18.46 -15.13 -3.97
C ARG A 223 17.71 -16.42 -3.72
N GLN A 224 16.69 -16.75 -4.51
CA GLN A 224 16.02 -18.05 -4.38
C GLN A 224 16.93 -19.19 -4.84
N VAL A 225 17.70 -18.98 -5.92
CA VAL A 225 18.73 -19.94 -6.35
C VAL A 225 19.71 -20.22 -5.22
N LEU A 226 20.27 -19.19 -4.58
CA LEU A 226 21.20 -19.38 -3.47
C LEU A 226 20.61 -19.99 -2.19
N LYS A 227 19.28 -19.99 -2.03
CA LYS A 227 18.66 -20.73 -0.91
C LYS A 227 18.62 -22.23 -1.15
N ILE A 228 18.50 -22.63 -2.42
CA ILE A 228 18.43 -24.03 -2.82
C ILE A 228 19.85 -24.57 -3.05
N GLU A 229 20.68 -23.79 -3.75
CA GLU A 229 22.08 -24.08 -4.07
C GLU A 229 22.99 -22.97 -3.50
N PRO A 230 23.39 -23.06 -2.22
CA PRO A 230 24.18 -22.03 -1.57
C PRO A 230 25.62 -21.93 -2.09
N ASP A 231 26.10 -22.92 -2.84
CA ASP A 231 27.48 -22.97 -3.35
C ASP A 231 27.65 -22.48 -4.80
N ASP A 232 26.58 -21.97 -5.40
CA ASP A 232 26.65 -21.42 -6.76
C ASP A 232 27.43 -20.10 -6.78
N THR A 233 28.72 -20.22 -7.12
CA THR A 233 29.65 -19.09 -7.22
C THR A 233 29.28 -18.16 -8.38
N GLY A 234 28.72 -18.70 -9.47
CA GLY A 234 28.29 -17.90 -10.62
C GLY A 234 27.17 -16.92 -10.25
N ILE A 235 26.21 -17.37 -9.46
CA ILE A 235 25.09 -16.52 -9.00
C ILE A 235 25.53 -15.54 -7.92
N LYS A 236 26.51 -15.90 -7.06
CA LYS A 236 27.13 -14.95 -6.12
C LYS A 236 27.79 -13.79 -6.86
N ILE A 237 28.57 -14.07 -7.91
CA ILE A 237 29.20 -13.03 -8.75
C ILE A 237 28.14 -12.12 -9.39
N LYS A 238 27.06 -12.69 -9.95
CA LYS A 238 25.97 -11.92 -10.57
C LYS A 238 25.23 -11.04 -9.57
N LEU A 239 25.04 -11.51 -8.33
CA LEU A 239 24.45 -10.69 -7.27
C LEU A 239 25.33 -9.52 -6.85
N ASP A 240 26.65 -9.71 -6.82
CA ASP A 240 27.59 -8.63 -6.52
C ASP A 240 27.71 -7.63 -7.67
N GLU A 241 27.66 -8.10 -8.92
CA GLU A 241 27.53 -7.24 -10.11
C GLU A 241 26.28 -6.34 -10.01
N ILE A 242 25.11 -6.91 -9.70
CA ILE A 242 23.87 -6.16 -9.50
C ILE A 242 24.00 -5.10 -8.38
N LYS A 243 24.65 -5.45 -7.26
CA LYS A 243 24.89 -4.48 -6.17
C LYS A 243 25.80 -3.35 -6.64
N GLY A 244 26.86 -3.67 -7.39
CA GLY A 244 27.77 -2.69 -7.97
C GLY A 244 27.07 -1.72 -8.93
N LEU A 245 26.16 -2.23 -9.77
CA LEU A 245 25.36 -1.43 -10.70
C LEU A 245 24.41 -0.45 -9.99
N LYS A 246 23.81 -0.86 -8.86
CA LYS A 246 22.92 0.02 -8.07
C LYS A 246 23.67 1.19 -7.43
N ASN A 247 24.94 1.01 -7.08
CA ASN A 247 25.80 2.05 -6.51
C ASN A 247 26.38 3.01 -7.56
N LYS A 248 26.31 2.66 -8.87
CA LYS A 248 26.75 3.50 -9.99
C LYS A 248 25.67 4.39 -10.58
N LYS A 249 24.54 4.64 -9.89
CA LYS A 249 23.56 5.63 -10.38
C LYS A 249 24.28 6.99 -10.54
N PRO A 250 24.27 7.58 -11.76
CA PRO A 250 24.89 8.88 -11.96
C PRO A 250 24.19 9.90 -11.07
N ARG A 251 24.99 10.80 -10.48
CA ARG A 251 24.51 11.99 -9.77
C ARG A 251 23.65 12.85 -10.67
#